data_AF-G9K6B1-F1
#
_entry.id   AF-G9K6B1-F1
#
_cell.length_a   1.000
_cell.length_b   1.000
_cell.length_c   1.000
_cell.angle_alpha   90.00
_cell.angle_beta   90.00
_cell.angle_gamma   90.00
#
_symmetry.space_group_name_H-M   'P 1'
#
loop_
_entity.id
_entity.type
_entity.pdbx_description
1 polymer ?
#
loop_
_entity_poly.entity_id
_entity_poly.type
_entity_poly.pdbx_seq_one_letter_code
_entity_poly.pdbx_strand_id
1 'polypeptide(L)'
;DTSHLSGEEEVLSFIITAQSGNVERSESLHDNTLTLMVPLMHEVDSSITGIMSPTSFVYGESVDASNFIQLDDLECHFQPLNITLQVYNTGPSTLPGSSVSIAFPNRLSPGGAEMFHVQEMVVSQEKGNCSFQKNPTPCIIPQEQENIFHTIFAFFTKSGRKVLDCEKQGISCLTMHCNLSALAKEESRTIDIYMLLNTEILKKDSSSVIQFMTRAKVKVDPALRVVEIANGNPEEMMVVFEALHNLEPRGYVVGWIIAISLLVGILIFLLLAVLLWKMGFFRRRYKEIIEAEKNRKENEDGWDWVQKN
;
A
#
# COMPACT_ATOMS: atom_id res chain seq x y z
N ASP A 1 18.58 -44.39 18.29
CA ASP A 1 18.25 -43.25 17.44
C ASP A 1 19.09 -42.08 17.91
N THR A 2 20.14 -41.71 17.18
CA THR A 2 21.03 -40.57 17.51
C THR A 2 20.60 -39.29 16.81
N SER A 3 19.41 -39.29 16.20
CA SER A 3 18.82 -38.17 15.46
C SER A 3 18.35 -37.03 16.35
N HIS A 4 18.08 -37.31 17.64
CA HIS A 4 17.65 -36.31 18.61
C HIS A 4 18.57 -36.34 19.81
N LEU A 5 19.29 -35.23 20.00
CA LEU A 5 20.20 -35.03 21.11
C LEU A 5 19.64 -33.88 21.96
N SER A 6 19.66 -34.05 23.28
CA SER A 6 19.32 -33.00 24.24
C SER A 6 20.50 -32.74 25.15
N GLY A 7 20.77 -31.47 25.43
CA GLY A 7 21.90 -31.04 26.24
C GLY A 7 22.30 -29.61 25.92
N GLU A 8 23.21 -29.07 26.73
CA GLU A 8 23.79 -27.72 26.55
C GLU A 8 25.16 -27.77 25.84
N GLU A 9 25.70 -28.97 25.61
CA GLU A 9 26.97 -29.13 24.91
C GLU A 9 26.83 -28.75 23.43
N GLU A 10 27.78 -27.97 22.92
CA GLU A 10 27.77 -27.58 21.52
C GLU A 10 28.57 -28.53 20.61
N VAL A 11 29.32 -29.46 21.21
CA VAL A 11 30.22 -30.39 20.51
C VAL A 11 30.17 -31.74 21.22
N LEU A 12 29.93 -32.80 20.46
CA LEU A 12 30.08 -34.16 20.95
C LEU A 12 31.52 -34.63 20.78
N SER A 13 32.12 -35.12 21.86
CA SER A 13 33.44 -35.75 21.83
C SER A 13 33.34 -37.27 21.91
N PHE A 14 33.82 -37.96 20.88
CA PHE A 14 33.92 -39.42 20.86
C PHE A 14 35.38 -39.82 21.07
N ILE A 15 35.65 -40.58 22.12
CA ILE A 15 36.98 -41.12 22.39
C ILE A 15 37.02 -42.56 21.89
N ILE A 16 37.86 -42.81 20.90
CA ILE A 16 38.10 -44.12 20.32
C ILE A 16 39.43 -44.61 20.88
N THR A 17 39.41 -45.78 21.51
CA THR A 17 40.61 -46.41 22.07
C THR A 17 40.85 -47.76 21.40
N ALA A 18 42.09 -48.02 21.01
CA ALA A 18 42.55 -49.32 20.56
C ALA A 18 43.28 -50.02 21.72
N GLN A 19 42.93 -51.27 21.98
CA GLN A 19 43.58 -52.07 23.03
C GLN A 19 44.03 -53.41 22.45
N SER A 20 45.25 -53.82 22.82
CA SER A 20 45.83 -55.13 22.48
C SER A 20 46.35 -55.83 23.74
N GLY A 21 46.42 -57.15 23.72
CA GLY A 21 47.06 -57.95 24.77
C GLY A 21 48.58 -58.02 24.65
N ASN A 22 49.15 -57.45 23.59
CA ASN A 22 50.60 -57.42 23.34
C ASN A 22 51.29 -56.37 24.22
N VAL A 23 52.52 -56.68 24.67
CA VAL A 23 53.35 -55.71 25.41
C VAL A 23 53.85 -54.64 24.46
N GLU A 24 53.46 -53.40 24.73
CA GLU A 24 53.81 -52.22 23.96
C GLU A 24 54.79 -51.32 24.75
N ARG A 25 55.61 -50.53 24.04
CA ARG A 25 56.50 -49.55 24.69
C ARG A 25 55.68 -48.38 25.22
N SER A 26 56.02 -47.89 26.41
CA SER A 26 55.32 -46.76 27.03
C SER A 26 55.27 -45.51 26.14
N GLU A 27 56.24 -45.33 25.26
CA GLU A 27 56.34 -44.20 24.34
C GLU A 27 55.35 -44.26 23.16
N SER A 28 54.88 -45.45 22.75
CA SER A 28 53.95 -45.58 21.62
C SER A 28 52.48 -45.54 22.02
N LEU A 29 52.15 -45.67 23.31
CA LEU A 29 50.77 -45.70 23.83
C LEU A 29 49.89 -44.47 23.48
N HIS A 30 50.47 -43.38 22.98
CA HIS A 30 49.75 -42.15 22.66
C HIS A 30 48.91 -42.24 21.37
N ASP A 31 49.26 -43.15 20.45
CA ASP A 31 48.52 -43.35 19.19
C ASP A 31 47.30 -44.28 19.35
N ASN A 32 47.18 -44.95 20.50
CA ASN A 32 46.05 -45.81 20.85
C ASN A 32 44.75 -45.06 21.13
N THR A 33 44.78 -43.73 21.23
CA THR A 33 43.59 -42.91 21.53
C THR A 33 43.37 -41.87 20.44
N LEU A 34 42.16 -41.82 19.89
CA LEU A 34 41.71 -40.80 18.96
C LEU A 34 40.46 -40.11 19.53
N THR A 35 40.47 -38.79 19.56
CA THR A 35 39.29 -37.99 19.93
C THR A 35 38.67 -37.38 18.68
N LEU A 36 37.45 -37.78 18.35
CA LEU A 36 36.65 -37.17 17.28
C LEU A 36 35.69 -36.15 17.89
N MET A 37 35.64 -34.96 17.31
CA MET A 37 34.72 -33.89 17.73
C MET A 37 33.69 -33.63 16.63
N VAL A 38 32.41 -33.68 16.98
CA VAL A 38 31.29 -33.43 16.06
C VAL A 38 30.53 -32.20 16.56
N PRO A 39 30.53 -31.07 15.82
CA PRO A 39 29.78 -29.89 16.23
C PRO A 39 28.28 -30.15 16.10
N LEU A 40 27.53 -29.68 17.10
CA LEU A 40 26.07 -29.73 17.08
C LEU A 40 25.50 -28.45 16.48
N MET A 41 24.35 -28.60 15.83
CA MET A 41 23.60 -27.50 15.23
C MET A 41 22.17 -27.46 15.79
N HIS A 42 21.63 -26.25 15.95
CA HIS A 42 20.25 -26.01 16.30
C HIS A 42 19.39 -26.16 15.05
N GLU A 43 18.65 -27.26 14.96
CA GLU A 43 17.63 -27.43 13.92
C GLU A 43 16.35 -26.71 14.36
N VAL A 44 15.95 -25.69 13.59
CA VAL A 44 14.83 -24.79 13.90
C VAL A 44 13.86 -24.71 12.72
N ASP A 45 12.66 -24.22 12.98
CA ASP A 45 11.66 -23.92 11.95
C ASP A 45 11.07 -22.57 12.28
N SER A 46 11.76 -21.52 11.80
CA SER A 46 11.35 -20.14 12.04
C SER A 46 10.37 -19.67 10.97
N SER A 47 9.34 -18.96 11.41
CA SER A 47 8.32 -18.46 10.50
C SER A 47 7.73 -17.17 10.99
N ILE A 48 7.13 -16.43 10.05
CA ILE A 48 6.66 -15.08 10.28
C ILE A 48 5.24 -14.90 9.73
N THR A 49 4.39 -14.27 10.54
CA THR A 49 3.08 -13.80 10.13
C THR A 49 2.92 -12.33 10.47
N GLY A 50 1.90 -11.68 9.90
CA GLY A 50 1.65 -10.29 10.22
C GLY A 50 0.33 -9.77 9.70
N ILE A 51 -0.08 -8.64 10.27
CA ILE A 51 -1.28 -7.91 9.88
C ILE A 51 -0.97 -6.42 9.82
N MET A 52 -1.75 -5.69 9.01
CA MET A 52 -1.71 -4.24 8.94
C MET A 52 -3.07 -3.65 9.28
N SER A 53 -3.07 -2.58 10.07
CA SER A 53 -4.26 -1.84 10.44
C SER A 53 -4.09 -0.34 10.20
N PRO A 54 -5.03 0.32 9.48
CA PRO A 54 -6.13 -0.28 8.74
C PRO A 54 -5.65 -1.02 7.47
N THR A 55 -6.44 -1.96 6.95
CA THR A 55 -6.18 -2.63 5.66
C THR A 55 -6.50 -1.73 4.46
N SER A 56 -7.36 -0.74 4.65
CA SER A 56 -7.63 0.30 3.66
C SER A 56 -8.10 1.59 4.32
N PHE A 57 -7.84 2.72 3.69
CA PHE A 57 -8.39 4.01 4.12
C PHE A 57 -8.75 4.88 2.92
N VAL A 58 -9.64 5.85 3.14
CA VAL A 58 -10.10 6.78 2.11
C VAL A 58 -9.39 8.12 2.30
N TYR A 59 -8.88 8.70 1.21
CA TYR A 59 -8.19 9.99 1.23
C TYR A 59 -8.61 10.86 0.05
N GLY A 60 -8.52 12.18 0.19
CA GLY A 60 -8.85 13.10 -0.90
C GLY A 60 -9.25 14.46 -0.37
N GLU A 61 -9.57 15.36 -1.29
CA GLU A 61 -9.86 16.76 -0.97
C GLU A 61 -11.24 17.03 -0.37
N SER A 62 -12.12 16.04 -0.47
CA SER A 62 -13.49 16.04 0.09
C SER A 62 -13.58 15.27 1.40
N VAL A 63 -12.49 14.65 1.86
CA VAL A 63 -12.44 13.93 3.15
C VAL A 63 -12.13 14.92 4.26
N ASP A 64 -12.89 14.86 5.35
CA ASP A 64 -12.68 15.73 6.51
C ASP A 64 -11.30 15.54 7.12
N ALA A 65 -10.61 16.67 7.36
CA ALA A 65 -9.26 16.70 7.94
C ALA A 65 -9.18 16.02 9.32
N SER A 66 -10.28 16.00 10.08
CA SER A 66 -10.37 15.34 11.39
C SER A 66 -10.17 13.82 11.35
N ASN A 67 -10.28 13.20 10.18
CA ASN A 67 -10.00 11.77 10.01
C ASN A 67 -8.50 11.47 9.97
N PHE A 68 -7.66 12.50 9.88
CA PHE A 68 -6.21 12.39 9.83
C PHE A 68 -5.57 13.04 11.06
N ILE A 69 -4.35 12.62 11.37
CA ILE A 69 -3.54 13.21 12.43
C ILE A 69 -2.73 14.35 11.82
N GLN A 70 -2.76 15.50 12.47
CA GLN A 70 -1.84 16.59 12.20
C GLN A 70 -0.83 16.64 13.36
N LEU A 71 0.47 16.57 13.04
CA LEU A 71 1.51 16.80 14.05
C LEU A 71 1.65 18.31 14.29
N ASP A 72 1.89 18.68 15.54
CA ASP A 72 2.16 20.07 15.92
C ASP A 72 3.29 20.65 15.04
N ASP A 73 3.12 21.91 14.63
CA ASP A 73 4.02 22.66 13.74
C ASP A 73 4.13 22.17 12.28
N LEU A 74 3.34 21.17 11.85
CA LEU A 74 3.33 20.68 10.47
C LEU A 74 1.95 20.84 9.80
N GLU A 75 1.93 21.28 8.54
CA GLU A 75 0.70 21.46 7.75
C GLU A 75 0.19 20.15 7.12
N CYS A 76 0.97 19.08 7.14
CA CYS A 76 0.60 17.81 6.52
C CYS A 76 -0.41 17.01 7.35
N HIS A 77 -1.33 16.34 6.65
CA HIS A 77 -2.22 15.33 7.22
C HIS A 77 -1.59 13.93 7.13
N PHE A 78 -1.65 13.20 8.23
CA PHE A 78 -1.06 11.87 8.35
C PHE A 78 -2.11 10.81 8.66
N GLN A 79 -2.03 9.69 7.92
CA GLN A 79 -2.78 8.48 8.23
C GLN A 79 -1.91 7.57 9.12
N PRO A 80 -2.34 7.24 10.36
CA PRO A 80 -1.66 6.23 11.16
C PRO A 80 -1.83 4.84 10.55
N LEU A 81 -0.72 4.10 10.48
CA LEU A 81 -0.67 2.72 10.06
C LEU A 81 0.11 1.93 11.13
N ASN A 82 -0.45 0.80 11.52
CA ASN A 82 0.15 -0.10 12.49
C ASN A 82 0.38 -1.44 11.82
N ILE A 83 1.60 -1.97 11.96
CA ILE A 83 1.95 -3.31 11.50
C ILE A 83 2.32 -4.13 12.72
N THR A 84 1.66 -5.26 12.89
CA THR A 84 2.00 -6.23 13.92
C THR A 84 2.51 -7.47 13.23
N LEU A 85 3.77 -7.82 13.49
CA LEU A 85 4.43 -9.02 12.98
C LEU A 85 4.66 -9.99 14.13
N GLN A 86 4.52 -11.29 13.87
CA GLN A 86 4.78 -12.34 14.84
C GLN A 86 5.74 -13.35 14.24
N VAL A 87 6.92 -13.47 14.86
CA VAL A 87 7.91 -14.50 14.54
C VAL A 87 7.75 -15.63 15.52
N TYR A 88 7.67 -16.87 15.05
CA TYR A 88 7.51 -18.04 15.92
C TYR A 88 8.44 -19.17 15.49
N ASN A 89 8.84 -20.00 16.47
CA ASN A 89 9.71 -21.15 16.26
C ASN A 89 8.93 -22.44 16.50
N THR A 90 8.61 -23.18 15.44
CA THR A 90 7.99 -24.51 15.49
C THR A 90 9.00 -25.65 15.43
N GLY A 91 10.29 -25.32 15.42
CA GLY A 91 11.37 -26.28 15.32
C GLY A 91 11.59 -27.09 16.59
N PRO A 92 12.35 -28.19 16.50
CA PRO A 92 12.66 -29.04 17.65
C PRO A 92 13.62 -28.36 18.64
N SER A 93 14.47 -27.44 18.17
CA SER A 93 15.49 -26.76 18.99
C SER A 93 15.12 -25.31 19.30
N THR A 94 15.70 -24.75 20.37
CA THR A 94 15.66 -23.31 20.61
C THR A 94 16.44 -22.59 19.52
N LEU A 95 15.82 -21.56 18.94
CA LEU A 95 16.44 -20.63 18.00
C LEU A 95 17.33 -19.65 18.79
N PRO A 96 18.67 -19.65 18.62
CA PRO A 96 19.56 -18.81 19.44
C PRO A 96 19.40 -17.31 19.15
N GLY A 97 18.99 -16.94 17.94
CA GLY A 97 18.71 -15.56 17.55
C GLY A 97 18.34 -15.48 16.07
N SER A 98 17.60 -14.44 15.71
CA SER A 98 17.17 -14.21 14.33
C SER A 98 17.12 -12.73 13.98
N SER A 99 17.12 -12.45 12.68
CA SER A 99 16.98 -11.11 12.13
C SER A 99 15.75 -11.05 11.23
N VAL A 100 14.96 -9.99 11.37
CA VAL A 100 13.79 -9.72 10.53
C VAL A 100 14.09 -8.50 9.68
N SER A 101 14.00 -8.66 8.36
CA SER A 101 14.07 -7.56 7.40
C SER A 101 12.68 -7.25 6.85
N ILE A 102 12.23 -6.01 7.00
CA ILE A 102 10.96 -5.52 6.48
C ILE A 102 11.25 -4.51 5.37
N ALA A 103 10.68 -4.71 4.19
CA ALA A 103 10.79 -3.82 3.04
C ALA A 103 9.43 -3.17 2.76
N PHE A 104 9.38 -1.84 2.90
CA PHE A 104 8.17 -1.05 2.75
C PHE A 104 8.35 -0.04 1.60
N PRO A 105 7.46 0.01 0.59
CA PRO A 105 7.59 0.96 -0.53
C PRO A 105 7.38 2.40 -0.04
N ASN A 106 8.40 3.25 -0.15
CA ASN A 106 8.42 4.57 0.51
C ASN A 106 8.17 5.76 -0.44
N ARG A 107 8.14 5.54 -1.77
CA ARG A 107 7.96 6.61 -2.76
C ARG A 107 6.97 6.19 -3.86
N LEU A 108 6.16 7.14 -4.35
CA LEU A 108 5.23 6.89 -5.47
C LEU A 108 5.91 6.80 -6.83
N SER A 109 7.04 7.47 -6.98
CA SER A 109 7.80 7.56 -8.23
C SER A 109 9.29 7.65 -7.93
N PRO A 110 10.16 7.21 -8.86
CA PRO A 110 11.59 7.36 -8.73
C PRO A 110 11.96 8.84 -8.50
N GLY A 111 12.73 9.13 -7.44
CA GLY A 111 13.12 10.50 -7.09
C GLY A 111 12.04 11.35 -6.41
N GLY A 112 10.84 10.80 -6.17
CA GLY A 112 9.78 11.48 -5.41
C GLY A 112 10.10 11.63 -3.92
N ALA A 113 9.19 12.33 -3.22
CA ALA A 113 9.23 12.47 -1.76
C ALA A 113 8.93 11.15 -1.06
N GLU A 114 9.52 10.99 0.12
CA GLU A 114 9.24 9.87 1.03
C GLU A 114 7.90 10.10 1.73
N MET A 115 7.09 9.04 1.80
CA MET A 115 5.71 9.15 2.28
C MET A 115 5.51 8.71 3.71
N PHE A 116 6.39 7.85 4.21
CA PHE A 116 6.23 7.25 5.52
C PHE A 116 7.21 7.82 6.53
N HIS A 117 6.70 7.98 7.74
CA HIS A 117 7.46 8.39 8.90
C HIS A 117 7.25 7.35 10.01
N VAL A 118 8.26 6.53 10.27
CA VAL A 118 8.25 5.56 11.36
C VAL A 118 8.37 6.31 12.68
N GLN A 119 7.36 6.17 13.53
CA GLN A 119 7.34 6.75 14.89
C GLN A 119 8.18 5.89 15.81
N GLU A 120 7.84 4.60 15.87
CA GLU A 120 8.38 3.68 16.85
C GLU A 120 8.29 2.23 16.32
N MET A 121 9.23 1.41 16.78
CA MET A 121 9.23 -0.04 16.59
C MET A 121 9.49 -0.69 17.94
N VAL A 122 8.55 -1.54 18.39
CA VAL A 122 8.60 -2.19 19.71
C VAL A 122 8.68 -3.69 19.53
N VAL A 123 9.63 -4.33 20.22
CA VAL A 123 9.75 -5.79 20.27
C VAL A 123 9.22 -6.27 21.63
N SER A 124 8.36 -7.28 21.62
CA SER A 124 7.72 -7.74 22.85
C SER A 124 8.71 -8.27 23.88
N GLN A 125 8.50 -7.90 25.15
CA GLN A 125 9.39 -8.20 26.28
C GLN A 125 10.82 -7.63 26.16
N GLU A 126 11.03 -6.59 25.32
CA GLU A 126 12.34 -5.95 25.12
C GLU A 126 13.44 -6.92 24.66
N LYS A 127 13.03 -8.04 24.06
CA LYS A 127 13.89 -9.15 23.63
C LYS A 127 14.39 -8.97 22.19
N GLY A 128 14.69 -7.74 21.82
CA GLY A 128 15.21 -7.41 20.51
C GLY A 128 15.40 -5.91 20.31
N ASN A 129 16.09 -5.57 19.22
CA ASN A 129 16.36 -4.18 18.84
C ASN A 129 16.08 -3.98 17.37
N CYS A 130 15.41 -2.87 17.04
CA CYS A 130 15.07 -2.51 15.67
C CYS A 130 15.82 -1.25 15.24
N SER A 131 16.18 -1.21 13.96
CA SER A 131 16.87 -0.10 13.33
C SER A 131 16.30 0.18 11.95
N PHE A 132 16.28 1.46 11.58
CA PHE A 132 15.79 1.93 10.29
C PHE A 132 16.46 3.24 9.91
N GLN A 133 16.43 3.58 8.62
CA GLN A 133 16.90 4.87 8.16
C GLN A 133 15.83 5.94 8.43
N LYS A 134 16.15 6.91 9.29
CA LYS A 134 15.22 8.00 9.61
C LYS A 134 15.02 8.92 8.41
N ASN A 135 13.78 9.24 8.11
CA ASN A 135 13.43 10.30 7.16
C ASN A 135 13.61 11.67 7.86
N PRO A 136 14.51 12.54 7.36
CA PRO A 136 14.78 13.84 7.98
C PRO A 136 13.66 14.88 7.75
N THR A 137 12.78 14.66 6.77
CA THR A 137 11.71 15.59 6.39
C THR A 137 10.37 14.86 6.32
N PRO A 138 9.64 14.74 7.44
CA PRO A 138 8.41 13.93 7.51
C PRO A 138 7.22 14.57 6.80
N CYS A 139 7.19 15.90 6.68
CA CYS A 139 6.13 16.63 5.99
C CYS A 139 6.68 17.29 4.72
N ILE A 140 6.17 16.82 3.57
CA ILE A 140 6.39 17.42 2.26
C ILE A 140 5.02 17.58 1.63
N ILE A 141 4.64 18.82 1.34
CA ILE A 141 3.46 19.14 0.55
C ILE A 141 3.95 19.42 -0.87
N PRO A 142 3.64 18.57 -1.86
CA PRO A 142 4.02 18.83 -3.23
C PRO A 142 3.34 20.12 -3.71
N GLN A 143 4.12 21.14 -4.04
CA GLN A 143 3.58 22.40 -4.57
C GLN A 143 2.93 22.16 -5.94
N GLU A 144 1.65 22.53 -6.09
CA GLU A 144 0.99 22.64 -7.38
C GLU A 144 1.20 24.06 -7.94
N GLN A 145 1.50 24.17 -9.24
CA GLN A 145 1.16 25.38 -9.96
C GLN A 145 -0.36 25.40 -10.11
N GLU A 146 -1.01 26.31 -9.38
CA GLU A 146 -2.47 26.50 -9.28
C GLU A 146 -3.13 26.87 -10.62
N ASN A 147 -3.16 25.94 -11.57
CA ASN A 147 -3.94 26.08 -12.79
C ASN A 147 -5.26 25.33 -12.60
N ILE A 148 -6.35 26.06 -12.41
CA ILE A 148 -7.72 25.54 -12.21
C ILE A 148 -8.11 24.48 -13.26
N PHE A 149 -7.62 24.64 -14.50
CA PHE A 149 -7.84 23.67 -15.57
C PHE A 149 -7.18 22.30 -15.31
N HIS A 150 -6.01 22.27 -14.67
CA HIS A 150 -5.33 21.03 -14.28
C HIS A 150 -6.08 20.32 -13.16
N THR A 151 -6.70 21.03 -12.21
CA THR A 151 -7.50 20.42 -11.13
C THR A 151 -8.76 19.75 -11.68
N ILE A 152 -9.46 20.39 -12.63
CA ILE A 152 -10.65 19.82 -13.27
C ILE A 152 -10.30 18.59 -14.12
N PHE A 153 -9.22 18.65 -14.92
CA PHE A 153 -8.77 17.48 -15.68
C PHE A 153 -8.23 16.37 -14.77
N ALA A 154 -7.42 16.70 -13.76
CA ALA A 154 -6.90 15.73 -12.80
C ALA A 154 -8.03 14.93 -12.14
N PHE A 155 -9.12 15.60 -11.76
CA PHE A 155 -10.31 14.98 -11.19
C PHE A 155 -10.97 13.95 -12.13
N PHE A 156 -11.18 14.27 -13.41
CA PHE A 156 -11.71 13.32 -14.39
C PHE A 156 -10.70 12.24 -14.83
N THR A 157 -9.43 12.38 -14.48
CA THR A 157 -8.36 11.47 -14.90
C THR A 157 -7.91 10.50 -13.80
N LYS A 158 -8.35 10.64 -12.54
CA LYS A 158 -8.00 9.68 -11.50
C LYS A 158 -8.62 8.32 -11.82
N SER A 159 -7.83 7.39 -12.32
CA SER A 159 -8.32 6.07 -12.74
C SER A 159 -7.22 5.03 -12.64
N GLY A 160 -7.62 3.78 -12.42
CA GLY A 160 -6.72 2.65 -12.37
C GLY A 160 -6.13 2.38 -10.99
N ARG A 161 -5.41 1.26 -10.93
CA ARG A 161 -4.75 0.75 -9.72
C ARG A 161 -3.24 0.83 -9.91
N LYS A 162 -2.57 1.49 -8.96
CA LYS A 162 -1.11 1.50 -8.87
C LYS A 162 -0.65 0.58 -7.76
N VAL A 163 0.28 -0.33 -8.08
CA VAL A 163 0.81 -1.32 -7.14
C VAL A 163 2.27 -1.02 -6.87
N LEU A 164 2.59 -0.69 -5.63
CA LEU A 164 3.95 -0.46 -5.15
C LEU A 164 4.44 -1.72 -4.44
N ASP A 165 5.49 -2.33 -4.97
CA ASP A 165 6.13 -3.54 -4.42
C ASP A 165 7.64 -3.38 -4.53
N CYS A 166 8.35 -3.63 -3.44
CA CYS A 166 9.80 -3.51 -3.34
C CYS A 166 10.58 -4.49 -4.22
N GLU A 167 9.96 -5.58 -4.67
CA GLU A 167 10.60 -6.50 -5.61
C GLU A 167 10.65 -5.94 -7.04
N LYS A 168 9.82 -4.94 -7.35
CA LYS A 168 9.78 -4.34 -8.70
C LYS A 168 10.91 -3.33 -8.87
N GLN A 169 11.55 -3.38 -10.05
CA GLN A 169 12.60 -2.45 -10.42
C GLN A 169 12.07 -1.00 -10.42
N GLY A 170 12.87 -0.07 -9.90
CA GLY A 170 12.55 1.36 -9.86
C GLY A 170 11.66 1.80 -8.69
N ILE A 171 11.24 0.90 -7.80
CA ILE A 171 10.53 1.25 -6.57
C ILE A 171 11.55 1.49 -5.44
N SER A 172 11.46 2.64 -4.78
CA SER A 172 12.30 2.96 -3.62
C SER A 172 11.64 2.45 -2.35
N CYS A 173 12.41 1.75 -1.51
CA CYS A 173 11.90 1.13 -0.30
C CYS A 173 12.63 1.61 0.95
N LEU A 174 11.85 1.78 2.01
CA LEU A 174 12.32 1.88 3.38
C LEU A 174 12.58 0.46 3.88
N THR A 175 13.80 0.20 4.34
CA THR A 175 14.16 -1.08 4.95
C THR A 175 14.30 -0.91 6.45
N MET A 176 13.61 -1.78 7.20
CA MET A 176 13.67 -1.85 8.66
C MET A 176 14.24 -3.20 9.05
N HIS A 177 15.12 -3.21 10.06
CA HIS A 177 15.81 -4.40 10.53
C HIS A 177 15.61 -4.58 12.02
N CYS A 178 15.12 -5.74 12.44
CA CYS A 178 14.98 -6.10 13.85
C CYS A 178 15.80 -7.35 14.16
N ASN A 179 16.65 -7.29 15.18
CA ASN A 179 17.35 -8.45 15.70
C ASN A 179 16.61 -8.94 16.95
N LEU A 180 16.23 -10.21 16.94
CA LEU A 180 15.51 -10.87 18.02
C LEU A 180 16.45 -11.77 18.82
N SER A 181 16.23 -11.81 20.14
CA SER A 181 16.94 -12.74 21.03
C SER A 181 16.53 -14.19 20.77
N ALA A 182 17.10 -15.09 21.56
CA ALA A 182 16.71 -16.49 21.55
C ALA A 182 15.19 -16.69 21.70
N LEU A 183 14.66 -17.66 20.95
CA LEU A 183 13.25 -18.04 20.91
C LEU A 183 13.13 -19.54 21.17
N ALA A 184 12.53 -19.90 22.30
CA ALA A 184 12.36 -21.30 22.68
C ALA A 184 11.43 -22.04 21.69
N LYS A 185 11.43 -23.37 21.80
CA LYS A 185 10.48 -24.19 21.07
C LYS A 185 9.04 -23.76 21.37
N GLU A 186 8.22 -23.62 20.33
CA GLU A 186 6.81 -23.19 20.41
C GLU A 186 6.62 -21.79 21.04
N GLU A 187 7.68 -20.98 21.14
CA GLU A 187 7.61 -19.58 21.55
C GLU A 187 7.41 -18.66 20.34
N SER A 188 6.79 -17.50 20.57
CA SER A 188 6.66 -16.44 19.57
C SER A 188 7.07 -15.08 20.11
N ARG A 189 7.52 -14.22 19.22
CA ARG A 189 7.96 -12.85 19.48
C ARG A 189 7.19 -11.91 18.56
N THR A 190 6.62 -10.85 19.15
CA THR A 190 5.84 -9.85 18.40
C THR A 190 6.68 -8.62 18.16
N ILE A 191 6.54 -8.03 16.97
CA ILE A 191 7.14 -6.76 16.57
C ILE A 191 6.00 -5.84 16.15
N ASP A 192 5.82 -4.75 16.88
CA ASP A 192 4.83 -3.72 16.57
C ASP A 192 5.53 -2.50 15.95
N ILE A 193 5.03 -2.06 14.80
CA ILE A 193 5.60 -0.95 14.02
C ILE A 193 4.51 0.11 13.88
N TYR A 194 4.79 1.30 14.39
CA TYR A 194 3.91 2.46 14.32
C TYR A 194 4.46 3.45 13.32
N MET A 195 3.69 3.76 12.29
CA MET A 195 4.11 4.66 11.22
C MET A 195 3.00 5.61 10.80
N LEU A 196 3.40 6.77 10.28
CA LEU A 196 2.51 7.80 9.77
C LEU A 196 2.74 7.95 8.26
N LEU A 197 1.65 7.92 7.51
CA LEU A 197 1.65 8.13 6.06
C LEU A 197 1.20 9.56 5.74
N ASN A 198 2.06 10.35 5.12
CA ASN A 198 1.71 11.69 4.63
C ASN A 198 0.76 11.59 3.44
N THR A 199 -0.51 11.95 3.64
CA THR A 199 -1.57 11.80 2.63
C THR A 199 -1.49 12.86 1.53
N GLU A 200 -0.83 13.99 1.78
CA GLU A 200 -0.65 15.07 0.79
C GLU A 200 0.14 14.59 -0.44
N ILE A 201 1.10 13.67 -0.23
CA ILE A 201 1.87 13.09 -1.34
C ILE A 201 0.99 12.21 -2.23
N LEU A 202 -0.01 11.52 -1.66
CA LEU A 202 -0.92 10.64 -2.41
C LEU A 202 -1.85 11.42 -3.33
N LYS A 203 -2.30 12.61 -2.91
CA LYS A 203 -3.21 13.46 -3.70
C LYS A 203 -2.65 13.79 -5.08
N LYS A 204 -1.32 13.81 -5.24
CA LYS A 204 -0.62 14.02 -6.51
C LYS A 204 -0.76 12.87 -7.51
N ASP A 205 -0.94 11.63 -7.05
CA ASP A 205 -0.91 10.45 -7.93
C ASP A 205 -2.18 10.33 -8.76
N SER A 206 -2.08 10.03 -10.06
CA SER A 206 -3.25 9.91 -10.94
C SER A 206 -4.10 8.64 -10.74
N SER A 207 -3.78 7.79 -9.78
CA SER A 207 -4.49 6.52 -9.58
C SER A 207 -5.65 6.66 -8.60
N SER A 208 -6.76 5.97 -8.85
CA SER A 208 -7.90 5.96 -7.92
C SER A 208 -7.64 5.03 -6.72
N VAL A 209 -6.82 4.00 -6.91
CA VAL A 209 -6.39 3.08 -5.85
C VAL A 209 -4.88 2.93 -5.88
N ILE A 210 -4.23 3.14 -4.73
CA ILE A 210 -2.82 2.87 -4.54
C ILE A 210 -2.70 1.69 -3.57
N GLN A 211 -2.18 0.58 -4.06
CA GLN A 211 -1.95 -0.64 -3.31
C GLN A 211 -0.48 -0.74 -2.95
N PHE A 212 -0.19 -0.93 -1.67
CA PHE A 212 1.15 -1.05 -1.14
C PHE A 212 1.37 -2.48 -0.68
N MET A 213 2.45 -3.09 -1.16
CA MET A 213 2.84 -4.45 -0.81
C MET A 213 4.12 -4.37 0.02
N THR A 214 4.03 -4.80 1.27
CA THR A 214 5.16 -4.81 2.21
C THR A 214 5.53 -6.24 2.52
N ARG A 215 6.83 -6.52 2.48
CA ARG A 215 7.36 -7.87 2.68
C ARG A 215 8.20 -7.90 3.94
N ALA A 216 8.02 -8.94 4.75
CA ALA A 216 8.83 -9.20 5.93
C ALA A 216 9.44 -10.60 5.80
N LYS A 217 10.75 -10.69 6.04
CA LYS A 217 11.50 -11.94 5.97
C LYS A 217 12.29 -12.15 7.24
N VAL A 218 12.13 -13.32 7.86
CA VAL A 218 12.99 -13.79 8.95
C VAL A 218 14.21 -14.48 8.36
N LYS A 219 15.37 -14.29 8.99
CA LYS A 219 16.64 -14.90 8.63
C LYS A 219 17.37 -15.32 9.89
N VAL A 220 17.90 -16.52 9.89
CA VAL A 220 18.79 -17.03 10.93
C VAL A 220 20.26 -16.82 10.52
N ASP A 221 21.15 -16.64 11.49
CA ASP A 221 22.58 -16.46 11.24
C ASP A 221 23.31 -17.80 11.37
N PRO A 222 23.87 -18.37 10.27
CA PRO A 222 24.61 -19.63 10.32
C PRO A 222 25.80 -19.61 11.31
N ALA A 223 26.33 -18.43 11.65
CA ALA A 223 27.38 -18.30 12.66
C ALA A 223 26.93 -18.74 14.06
N LEU A 224 25.63 -18.74 14.33
CA LEU A 224 25.02 -19.25 15.56
C LEU A 224 24.77 -20.78 15.53
N ARG A 225 25.38 -21.49 14.57
CA ARG A 225 25.23 -22.95 14.36
C ARG A 225 23.77 -23.38 14.27
N VAL A 226 22.96 -22.59 13.59
CA VAL A 226 21.53 -22.83 13.39
C VAL A 226 21.26 -23.19 11.93
N VAL A 227 20.31 -24.08 11.72
CA VAL A 227 19.87 -24.52 10.40
C VAL A 227 18.34 -24.61 10.36
N GLU A 228 17.74 -24.06 9.31
CA GLU A 228 16.31 -24.17 9.05
C GLU A 228 15.99 -25.54 8.45
N ILE A 229 14.83 -26.09 8.81
CA ILE A 229 14.34 -27.34 8.24
C ILE A 229 13.97 -27.12 6.77
N ALA A 230 14.44 -28.01 5.88
CA ALA A 230 14.29 -27.85 4.43
C ALA A 230 12.84 -27.75 3.91
N ASN A 231 11.88 -28.33 4.64
CA ASN A 231 10.44 -28.28 4.34
C ASN A 231 9.66 -27.66 5.51
N GLY A 232 10.23 -26.62 6.11
CA GLY A 232 9.62 -25.86 7.21
C GLY A 232 8.48 -24.94 6.78
N ASN A 233 8.05 -24.11 7.72
CA ASN A 233 7.08 -23.06 7.53
C ASN A 233 7.67 -21.87 6.72
N PRO A 234 6.81 -20.99 6.16
CA PRO A 234 7.30 -19.86 5.39
C PRO A 234 8.07 -18.84 6.25
N GLU A 235 9.31 -18.58 5.87
CA GLU A 235 10.19 -17.54 6.43
C GLU A 235 9.87 -16.12 5.90
N GLU A 236 8.92 -16.01 4.97
CA GLU A 236 8.55 -14.76 4.32
C GLU A 236 7.04 -14.55 4.31
N MET A 237 6.65 -13.30 4.51
CA MET A 237 5.28 -12.84 4.65
C MET A 237 5.06 -11.54 3.87
N MET A 238 3.86 -11.36 3.32
CA MET A 238 3.45 -10.15 2.61
C MET A 238 2.16 -9.58 3.22
N VAL A 239 2.20 -8.32 3.68
CA VAL A 239 1.01 -7.53 4.05
C VAL A 239 0.65 -6.58 2.92
N VAL A 240 -0.64 -6.37 2.70
CA VAL A 240 -1.16 -5.43 1.69
C VAL A 240 -2.08 -4.43 2.37
N PHE A 241 -1.94 -3.16 2.00
CA PHE A 241 -2.94 -2.14 2.31
C PHE A 241 -3.24 -1.24 1.13
N GLU A 242 -4.43 -0.64 1.14
CA GLU A 242 -4.93 0.17 0.03
C GLU A 242 -5.30 1.59 0.46
N ALA A 243 -4.77 2.58 -0.24
CA ALA A 243 -5.24 3.95 -0.17
C ALA A 243 -6.25 4.17 -1.30
N LEU A 244 -7.50 4.48 -0.92
CA LEU A 244 -8.63 4.68 -1.82
C LEU A 244 -8.87 6.18 -1.99
N HIS A 245 -8.77 6.70 -3.20
CA HIS A 245 -9.03 8.11 -3.43
C HIS A 245 -10.54 8.38 -3.39
N ASN A 246 -10.97 9.40 -2.64
CA ASN A 246 -12.35 9.87 -2.67
C ASN A 246 -12.56 10.67 -3.96
N LEU A 247 -13.25 10.07 -4.92
CA LEU A 247 -13.56 10.67 -6.22
C LEU A 247 -14.66 11.72 -6.15
N GLU A 248 -14.99 12.23 -4.96
CA GLU A 248 -16.00 13.27 -4.79
C GLU A 248 -15.36 14.66 -4.96
N PRO A 249 -15.84 15.47 -5.93
CA PRO A 249 -15.28 16.79 -6.21
C PRO A 249 -15.67 17.77 -5.11
N ARG A 250 -14.81 18.76 -4.83
CA ARG A 250 -15.17 19.86 -3.94
C ARG A 250 -16.40 20.59 -4.48
N GLY A 251 -17.33 20.97 -3.60
CA GLY A 251 -18.62 21.57 -3.98
C GLY A 251 -18.50 22.81 -4.90
N TYR A 252 -17.43 23.61 -4.74
CA TYR A 252 -17.20 24.75 -5.63
C TYR A 252 -16.89 24.33 -7.07
N VAL A 253 -16.17 23.21 -7.26
CA VAL A 253 -15.82 22.67 -8.60
C VAL A 253 -17.09 22.21 -9.31
N VAL A 254 -17.99 21.53 -8.58
CA VAL A 254 -19.31 21.14 -9.09
C VAL A 254 -20.09 22.38 -9.56
N GLY A 255 -20.08 23.47 -8.78
CA GLY A 255 -20.71 24.73 -9.15
C GLY A 255 -20.17 25.32 -10.46
N TRP A 256 -18.84 25.34 -10.64
CA TRP A 256 -18.23 25.80 -11.89
C TRP A 256 -18.56 24.89 -13.08
N ILE A 257 -18.57 23.57 -12.90
CA ILE A 257 -18.97 22.63 -13.95
C ILE A 257 -20.40 22.90 -14.41
N ILE A 258 -21.33 23.13 -13.48
CA ILE A 258 -22.73 23.46 -13.80
C ILE A 258 -22.79 24.80 -14.56
N ALA A 259 -22.10 25.84 -14.07
CA ALA A 259 -22.10 27.16 -14.70
C ALA A 259 -21.54 27.14 -16.13
N ILE A 260 -20.42 26.46 -16.35
CA ILE A 260 -19.79 26.32 -17.68
C ILE A 260 -20.69 25.50 -18.60
N SER A 261 -21.28 24.41 -18.09
CA SER A 261 -22.18 23.55 -18.87
C SER A 261 -23.43 24.30 -19.33
N LEU A 262 -24.00 25.15 -18.48
CA LEU A 262 -25.13 26.02 -18.85
C LEU A 262 -24.75 27.04 -19.91
N LEU A 263 -23.58 27.68 -19.76
CA LEU A 263 -23.12 28.70 -20.71
C LEU A 263 -22.86 28.11 -22.10
N VAL A 264 -22.20 26.95 -22.16
CA VAL A 264 -21.97 26.20 -23.40
C VAL A 264 -23.29 25.67 -23.98
N GLY A 265 -24.19 25.16 -23.14
CA GLY A 265 -25.51 24.68 -23.55
C GLY A 265 -26.36 25.79 -24.21
N ILE A 266 -26.38 26.99 -23.63
CA ILE A 266 -27.07 28.16 -24.20
C ILE A 266 -26.41 28.57 -25.52
N LEU A 267 -25.07 28.58 -25.59
CA LEU A 267 -24.35 28.90 -26.82
C LEU A 267 -24.74 27.95 -27.97
N ILE A 268 -24.75 26.64 -27.70
CA ILE A 268 -25.15 25.62 -28.68
C ILE A 268 -26.62 25.79 -29.07
N PHE A 269 -27.51 26.04 -28.10
CA PHE A 269 -28.93 26.25 -28.37
C PHE A 269 -29.17 27.46 -29.28
N LEU A 270 -28.48 28.58 -29.03
CA LEU A 270 -28.54 29.77 -29.89
C LEU A 270 -28.01 29.46 -31.30
N LEU A 271 -26.91 28.71 -31.40
CA LEU A 271 -26.32 28.32 -32.67
C LEU A 271 -27.28 27.42 -33.47
N LEU A 272 -27.92 26.45 -32.82
CA LEU A 272 -28.97 25.61 -33.40
C LEU A 272 -30.17 26.44 -33.85
N ALA A 273 -30.63 27.40 -33.05
CA ALA A 273 -31.72 28.30 -33.42
C ALA A 273 -31.38 29.11 -34.68
N VAL A 274 -30.15 29.62 -34.79
CA VAL A 274 -29.66 30.35 -35.98
C VAL A 274 -29.57 29.43 -37.21
N LEU A 275 -29.10 28.19 -37.04
CA LEU A 275 -29.05 27.20 -38.12
C LEU A 275 -30.45 26.83 -38.61
N LEU A 276 -31.38 26.52 -37.70
CA LEU A 276 -32.78 26.21 -38.01
C LEU A 276 -33.48 27.41 -38.65
N TRP A 277 -33.17 28.63 -38.22
CA TRP A 277 -33.64 29.86 -38.84
C TRP A 277 -33.15 30.00 -40.29
N LYS A 278 -31.84 29.78 -40.52
CA LYS A 278 -31.23 29.85 -41.87
C LYS A 278 -31.71 28.74 -42.80
N MET A 279 -31.98 27.54 -42.27
CA MET A 279 -32.57 26.42 -43.01
C MET A 279 -34.09 26.58 -43.26
N GLY A 280 -34.69 27.69 -42.82
CA GLY A 280 -36.09 28.02 -43.12
C GLY A 280 -37.12 27.24 -42.30
N PHE A 281 -36.71 26.55 -41.22
CA PHE A 281 -37.61 25.79 -40.35
C PHE A 281 -38.64 26.70 -39.66
N PHE A 282 -38.21 27.87 -39.17
CA PHE A 282 -39.10 28.89 -38.58
C PHE A 282 -39.85 29.74 -39.62
N ARG A 283 -39.61 29.53 -40.92
CA ARG A 283 -40.20 30.34 -42.00
C ARG A 283 -41.54 29.80 -42.51
N ARG A 284 -42.21 28.89 -41.79
CA ARG A 284 -43.47 28.29 -42.24
C ARG A 284 -44.73 28.90 -41.61
N ARG A 285 -45.49 29.58 -42.49
CA ARG A 285 -46.94 29.45 -42.76
C ARG A 285 -47.98 29.98 -41.76
N TYR A 286 -47.63 30.70 -40.68
CA TYR A 286 -48.71 31.39 -39.93
C TYR A 286 -49.37 32.52 -40.74
N LYS A 287 -48.63 33.24 -41.60
CA LYS A 287 -49.22 34.26 -42.48
C LYS A 287 -50.21 33.67 -43.50
N GLU A 288 -49.85 32.56 -44.15
CA GLU A 288 -50.73 31.90 -45.13
C GLU A 288 -51.98 31.28 -44.46
N ILE A 289 -51.84 30.71 -43.26
CA ILE A 289 -52.97 30.14 -42.53
C ILE A 289 -53.90 31.24 -41.98
N ILE A 290 -53.36 32.36 -41.47
CA ILE A 290 -54.15 33.50 -40.97
C ILE A 290 -54.84 34.24 -42.13
N GLU A 291 -54.20 34.43 -43.28
CA GLU A 291 -54.87 35.00 -44.48
C GLU A 291 -55.95 34.06 -45.03
N ALA A 292 -55.74 32.74 -45.01
CA ALA A 292 -56.78 31.78 -45.36
C ALA A 292 -57.96 31.79 -44.39
N GLU A 293 -57.71 31.90 -43.07
CA GLU A 293 -58.77 32.01 -42.05
C GLU A 293 -59.50 33.36 -42.13
N LYS A 294 -58.80 34.45 -42.46
CA LYS A 294 -59.37 35.79 -42.65
C LYS A 294 -60.22 35.86 -43.92
N ASN A 295 -59.74 35.30 -45.04
CA ASN A 295 -60.52 35.18 -46.28
C ASN A 295 -61.74 34.26 -46.11
N ARG A 296 -61.67 33.25 -45.23
CA ARG A 296 -62.82 32.42 -44.88
C ARG A 296 -63.89 33.21 -44.11
N LYS A 297 -63.50 34.04 -43.13
CA LYS A 297 -64.43 34.90 -42.38
C LYS A 297 -65.01 36.03 -43.22
N GLU A 298 -64.22 36.68 -44.08
CA GLU A 298 -64.74 37.70 -45.02
C GLU A 298 -65.73 37.11 -46.04
N ASN A 299 -65.60 35.82 -46.39
CA ASN A 299 -66.60 35.13 -47.22
C ASN A 299 -67.85 34.68 -46.45
N GLU A 300 -67.78 34.40 -45.14
CA GLU A 300 -68.96 34.07 -44.32
C GLU A 300 -69.85 35.31 -44.08
N ASP A 301 -69.27 36.50 -43.90
CA ASP A 301 -70.01 37.75 -43.68
C ASP A 301 -70.60 38.36 -44.98
N GLY A 302 -70.26 37.79 -46.15
CA GLY A 302 -70.65 38.31 -47.47
C GLY A 302 -72.01 37.85 -48.02
N TRP A 303 -72.65 36.82 -47.43
CA TRP A 303 -73.85 36.17 -48.01
C TRP A 303 -75.20 36.58 -47.39
N ASP A 304 -75.25 37.52 -46.45
CA ASP A 304 -76.48 37.79 -45.68
C ASP A 304 -77.43 38.85 -46.28
N TRP A 305 -77.32 39.20 -47.58
CA TRP A 305 -78.17 40.25 -48.19
C TRP A 305 -79.00 39.87 -49.41
N VAL A 306 -79.20 38.58 -49.72
CA VAL A 306 -80.19 38.20 -50.75
C VAL A 306 -80.99 36.99 -50.32
N GLN A 307 -82.13 37.22 -49.66
CA GLN A 307 -83.45 36.76 -50.14
C GLN A 307 -84.56 37.61 -49.50
N LYS A 308 -85.16 38.48 -50.32
CA LYS A 308 -86.47 39.09 -50.06
C LYS A 308 -87.35 38.72 -51.25
N ASN A 309 -88.35 37.86 -51.03
CA ASN A 309 -89.72 38.08 -51.47
C ASN A 309 -90.67 37.11 -50.76
#